data_AF-A0A525JW71-F1
#
_entry.id   AF-A0A525JW71-F1
#
_cell.length_a   1.000
_cell.length_b   1.000
_cell.length_c   1.000
_cell.angle_alpha   90.00
_cell.angle_beta   90.00
_cell.angle_gamma   90.00
#
_symmetry.space_group_name_H-M   'P 1'
#
loop_
_entity.id
_entity.type
_entity.pdbx_description
1 polymer ?
#
loop_
_entity_poly.entity_id
_entity_poly.type
_entity_poly.pdbx_seq_one_letter_code
_entity_poly.pdbx_strand_id
1 'polypeptide(L)'
;MDIHKPKPWHGWRELLKEIGTIVIGVLVAIAFEQAVEWLHWRHKLADADAAVRFELHDDDLPQAYARIVVRGCLEMRLDALTAGLAADQPREAFSRLVQGYNPPFRTWDMNAWQAMVSSDVLTRLTAEEALHRSQAYNLVPPLGAINVRERQDATDLEALDPKPGALTPAERDRTVLALRRLRIDDLEMFYGSATLLHASEDLGVTLTDKDKARVISELRPTWGGCLVDPQMRHPGLNNQAPLH
;
A
#
# COMPACT_ATOMS: atom_id res chain seq x y z
N MET A 1 -41.75 2.17 -82.14
CA MET A 1 -40.75 1.97 -81.07
C MET A 1 -40.50 3.32 -80.43
N ASP A 2 -41.29 3.66 -79.42
CA ASP A 2 -41.15 4.91 -78.68
C ASP A 2 -39.95 4.83 -77.75
N ILE A 3 -38.84 5.41 -78.21
CA ILE A 3 -37.64 5.66 -77.41
C ILE A 3 -38.05 6.61 -76.27
N HIS A 4 -38.12 6.05 -75.07
CA HIS A 4 -38.28 6.83 -73.85
C HIS A 4 -37.03 7.70 -73.67
N LYS A 5 -37.19 9.03 -73.79
CA LYS A 5 -36.13 10.00 -73.49
C LYS A 5 -35.78 9.91 -71.99
N PRO A 6 -34.51 9.67 -71.63
CA PRO A 6 -34.10 9.71 -70.24
C PRO A 6 -34.34 11.12 -69.69
N LYS A 7 -35.07 11.22 -68.58
CA LYS A 7 -35.28 12.48 -67.86
C LYS A 7 -33.91 13.12 -67.56
N PRO A 8 -33.77 14.45 -67.73
CA PRO A 8 -32.53 15.14 -67.46
C PRO A 8 -32.12 14.88 -66.01
N TRP A 9 -30.90 14.38 -65.82
CA TRP A 9 -30.28 14.23 -64.51
C TRP A 9 -30.41 15.55 -63.76
N HIS A 10 -31.20 15.51 -62.69
CA HIS A 10 -31.38 16.66 -61.82
C HIS A 10 -30.02 17.13 -61.31
N GLY A 11 -29.83 18.45 -61.27
CA GLY A 11 -28.51 19.06 -61.29
C GLY A 11 -27.65 18.69 -60.09
N TRP A 12 -26.34 18.63 -60.30
CA TRP A 12 -25.29 18.41 -59.28
C TRP A 12 -25.47 19.16 -57.95
N ARG A 13 -26.19 20.30 -57.95
CA ARG A 13 -26.52 21.05 -56.74
C ARG A 13 -27.44 20.28 -55.78
N GLU A 14 -28.35 19.46 -56.30
CA GLU A 14 -29.25 18.62 -55.51
C GLU A 14 -28.49 17.45 -54.88
N LEU A 15 -27.66 16.77 -55.67
CA LEU A 15 -26.76 15.71 -55.18
C LEU A 15 -25.81 16.21 -54.07
N LEU A 16 -25.22 17.41 -54.23
CA LEU A 16 -24.36 18.01 -53.21
C LEU A 16 -25.11 18.34 -51.91
N LYS A 17 -26.39 18.70 -52.00
CA LYS A 17 -27.22 18.98 -50.82
C LYS A 17 -27.52 17.70 -50.04
N GLU A 18 -27.80 16.60 -50.73
CA GLU A 18 -28.02 15.28 -50.11
C GLU A 18 -26.75 14.78 -49.41
N ILE A 19 -25.61 14.80 -50.11
CA ILE A 19 -24.31 14.42 -49.53
C ILE A 19 -23.97 15.29 -48.34
N GLY A 20 -24.14 16.62 -48.46
CA GLY A 20 -23.87 17.55 -47.36
C GLY A 20 -24.71 17.23 -46.12
N THR A 21 -25.98 16.90 -46.30
CA THR A 21 -26.88 16.53 -45.19
C THR A 21 -26.44 15.23 -44.52
N ILE A 22 -26.07 14.20 -45.30
CA ILE A 22 -25.56 12.92 -44.79
C ILE A 22 -24.25 13.13 -44.01
N VAL A 23 -23.30 13.87 -44.58
CA VAL A 23 -22.01 14.17 -43.94
C VAL A 23 -22.21 14.91 -42.62
N ILE A 24 -23.11 15.90 -42.57
CA ILE A 24 -23.44 16.61 -41.33
C ILE A 24 -24.01 15.64 -40.29
N GLY A 25 -24.93 14.75 -40.69
CA GLY A 25 -25.48 13.74 -39.79
C GLY A 25 -24.40 12.83 -39.19
N VAL A 26 -23.47 12.36 -40.01
CA VAL A 26 -22.34 11.50 -39.57
C VAL A 26 -21.40 12.25 -38.64
N LEU A 27 -21.06 13.51 -38.95
CA LEU A 27 -20.18 14.33 -38.10
C LEU A 27 -20.81 14.59 -36.73
N VAL A 28 -22.11 14.88 -36.70
CA VAL A 28 -22.84 15.06 -35.44
C VAL A 28 -22.85 13.76 -34.63
N ALA A 29 -23.09 12.61 -35.27
CA ALA A 29 -23.07 11.32 -34.61
C ALA A 29 -21.70 11.01 -33.97
N ILE A 30 -20.60 11.21 -34.71
CA ILE A 30 -19.23 11.00 -34.19
C ILE A 30 -18.94 11.98 -33.04
N ALA A 31 -19.34 13.24 -33.16
CA ALA A 31 -19.12 14.22 -32.10
C ALA A 31 -19.84 13.84 -30.80
N PHE A 32 -21.08 13.33 -30.89
CA PHE A 32 -21.80 12.83 -29.71
C PHE A 32 -21.16 11.60 -29.10
N GLU A 33 -20.70 10.65 -29.91
CA GLU A 33 -19.99 9.46 -29.44
C GLU A 33 -18.72 9.85 -28.66
N GLN A 34 -17.91 10.75 -29.23
CA GLN A 34 -16.69 11.25 -28.58
C GLN A 34 -16.99 12.01 -27.27
N ALA A 35 -18.09 12.78 -27.21
CA ALA A 35 -18.50 13.49 -26.00
C ALA A 35 -18.93 12.53 -24.87
N VAL A 36 -19.71 11.50 -25.21
CA VAL A 36 -20.14 10.48 -24.24
C VAL A 36 -18.96 9.65 -23.77
N GLU A 37 -18.06 9.25 -24.68
CA GLU A 37 -16.86 8.50 -24.33
C GLU A 37 -15.95 9.31 -23.39
N TRP A 38 -15.74 10.60 -23.68
CA TRP A 38 -14.96 11.49 -22.81
C TRP A 38 -15.57 11.60 -21.40
N LEU A 39 -16.89 11.76 -21.30
CA LEU A 39 -17.59 11.84 -20.01
C LEU A 39 -17.47 10.52 -19.22
N HIS A 40 -17.62 9.39 -19.91
CA HIS A 40 -17.50 8.06 -19.32
C HIS A 40 -16.10 7.81 -18.73
N TRP A 41 -15.05 8.16 -19.47
CA TRP A 41 -13.67 8.02 -18.98
C TRP A 41 -13.36 8.94 -17.81
N ARG A 42 -13.87 10.18 -17.85
CA ARG A 42 -13.70 11.11 -16.73
C ARG A 42 -14.33 10.56 -15.45
N HIS A 43 -15.49 9.92 -15.55
CA HIS A 43 -16.13 9.29 -14.40
C HIS A 43 -15.33 8.08 -13.90
N LYS A 44 -14.92 7.17 -14.80
CA LYS A 44 -14.09 6.01 -14.43
C LYS A 44 -12.79 6.39 -13.74
N LEU A 45 -12.11 7.42 -14.24
CA LEU A 45 -10.87 7.90 -13.63
C LEU A 45 -11.12 8.49 -12.24
N ALA A 46 -12.20 9.27 -12.07
CA ALA A 46 -12.57 9.82 -10.77
C ALA A 46 -12.91 8.72 -9.75
N ASP A 47 -13.63 7.68 -10.18
CA ASP A 47 -13.97 6.54 -9.32
C ASP A 47 -12.73 5.71 -8.95
N ALA A 48 -11.83 5.47 -9.91
CA ALA A 48 -10.56 4.77 -9.66
C ALA A 48 -9.66 5.56 -8.69
N ASP A 49 -9.53 6.88 -8.90
CA ASP A 49 -8.77 7.75 -8.01
C ASP A 49 -9.40 7.79 -6.61
N ALA A 50 -10.74 7.82 -6.50
CA ALA A 50 -11.44 7.77 -5.22
C ALA A 50 -11.19 6.43 -4.49
N ALA A 51 -11.22 5.30 -5.19
CA ALA A 51 -10.97 3.99 -4.62
C ALA A 51 -9.52 3.86 -4.11
N VAL A 52 -8.54 4.32 -4.88
CA VAL A 52 -7.12 4.34 -4.48
C VAL A 52 -6.91 5.18 -3.23
N ARG A 53 -7.48 6.40 -3.21
CA ARG A 53 -7.35 7.29 -2.06
C ARG A 53 -8.01 6.71 -0.82
N PHE A 54 -9.14 6.03 -0.97
CA PHE A 54 -9.83 5.36 0.12
C PHE A 54 -8.99 4.22 0.69
N GLU A 55 -8.47 3.31 -0.15
CA GLU A 55 -7.63 2.19 0.28
C GLU A 55 -6.38 2.66 1.03
N LEU A 56 -5.64 3.63 0.45
CA LEU A 56 -4.46 4.19 1.11
C LEU A 56 -4.82 4.88 2.43
N HIS A 57 -5.84 5.76 2.47
CA HIS A 57 -6.17 6.55 3.65
C HIS A 57 -6.75 5.72 4.79
N ASP A 58 -7.68 4.82 4.48
CA ASP A 58 -8.44 4.11 5.50
C ASP A 58 -7.81 2.77 5.90
N ASP A 59 -6.91 2.22 5.07
CA ASP A 59 -6.26 0.94 5.33
C ASP A 59 -4.74 1.04 5.45
N ASP A 60 -4.01 1.27 4.35
CA ASP A 60 -2.54 1.09 4.35
C ASP A 60 -1.79 2.15 5.17
N LEU A 61 -2.18 3.43 5.10
CA LEU A 61 -1.48 4.50 5.82
C LEU A 61 -1.61 4.37 7.35
N PRO A 62 -2.79 4.08 7.93
CA PRO A 62 -2.91 3.77 9.35
C PRO A 62 -2.01 2.61 9.78
N GLN A 63 -1.86 1.58 8.95
CA GLN A 63 -0.97 0.44 9.22
C GLN A 63 0.50 0.83 9.18
N ALA A 64 0.92 1.61 8.17
CA ALA A 64 2.27 2.14 8.06
C ALA A 64 2.60 3.03 9.27
N TYR A 65 1.69 3.92 9.65
CA TYR A 65 1.87 4.76 10.83
C TYR A 65 1.96 3.94 12.12
N ALA A 66 1.14 2.90 12.27
CA ALA A 66 1.22 1.95 13.38
C ALA A 66 2.64 1.36 13.50
N ARG A 67 3.26 0.95 12.39
CA ARG A 67 4.63 0.40 12.40
C ARG A 67 5.65 1.38 12.92
N ILE A 68 5.56 2.65 12.53
CA ILE A 68 6.50 3.67 12.99
C ILE A 68 6.36 3.91 14.50
N VAL A 69 5.12 4.00 15.01
CA VAL A 69 4.89 4.32 16.43
C VAL A 69 5.23 3.16 17.37
N VAL A 70 5.14 1.89 16.91
CA VAL A 70 5.47 0.72 17.74
C VAL A 70 6.95 0.35 17.71
N ARG A 71 7.74 0.84 16.75
CA ARG A 71 9.13 0.40 16.54
C ARG A 71 9.96 0.38 17.83
N GLY A 72 9.97 1.49 18.57
CA GLY A 72 10.75 1.55 19.82
C GLY A 72 10.31 0.51 20.86
N CYS A 73 9.02 0.13 20.86
CA CYS A 73 8.53 -0.96 21.69
C CYS A 73 9.02 -2.34 21.22
N LEU A 74 9.04 -2.58 19.90
CA LEU A 74 9.52 -3.82 19.31
C LEU A 74 11.01 -4.02 19.58
N GLU A 75 11.82 -2.98 19.32
CA GLU A 75 13.27 -2.99 19.59
C GLU A 75 13.55 -3.33 21.06
N MET A 76 12.86 -2.67 22.01
CA MET A 76 12.98 -2.96 23.44
C MET A 76 12.64 -4.42 23.78
N ARG A 77 11.62 -5.02 23.15
CA ARG A 77 11.25 -6.42 23.38
C ARG A 77 12.28 -7.38 22.77
N LEU A 78 12.82 -7.08 21.59
CA LEU A 78 13.89 -7.85 20.96
C LEU A 78 15.20 -7.78 21.76
N ASP A 79 15.51 -6.63 22.37
CA ASP A 79 16.64 -6.47 23.29
C ASP A 79 16.45 -7.32 24.55
N ALA A 80 15.24 -7.31 25.14
CA ALA A 80 14.92 -8.14 26.30
C ALA A 80 15.08 -9.64 26.00
N LEU A 81 14.63 -10.09 24.81
CA LEU A 81 14.84 -11.46 24.35
C LEU A 81 16.32 -11.78 24.17
N THR A 82 17.08 -10.89 23.53
CA THR A 82 18.52 -11.07 23.32
C THR A 82 19.26 -11.19 24.66
N ALA A 83 18.93 -10.32 25.62
CA ALA A 83 19.49 -10.34 26.97
C ALA A 83 19.09 -11.60 27.75
N GLY A 84 17.82 -12.02 27.65
CA GLY A 84 17.35 -13.26 28.29
C GLY A 84 18.07 -14.50 27.79
N LEU A 85 18.34 -14.57 26.48
CA LEU A 85 19.11 -15.65 25.86
C LEU A 85 20.58 -15.64 26.30
N ALA A 86 21.20 -14.46 26.35
CA ALA A 86 22.60 -14.29 26.78
C ALA A 86 22.79 -14.65 28.26
N ALA A 87 21.79 -14.35 29.10
CA ALA A 87 21.79 -14.69 30.52
C ALA A 87 21.41 -16.16 30.82
N ASP A 88 21.18 -16.99 29.79
CA ASP A 88 20.71 -18.38 29.92
C ASP A 88 19.49 -18.51 30.84
N GLN A 89 18.51 -17.63 30.64
CA GLN A 89 17.28 -17.66 31.43
C GLN A 89 16.57 -19.02 31.31
N PRO A 90 15.93 -19.52 32.40
CA PRO A 90 15.09 -20.69 32.33
C PRO A 90 14.02 -20.53 31.24
N ARG A 91 13.70 -21.62 30.55
CA ARG A 91 12.83 -21.66 29.37
C ARG A 91 11.47 -21.00 29.65
N GLU A 92 10.91 -21.16 30.84
CA GLU A 92 9.63 -20.56 31.22
C GLU A 92 9.70 -19.04 31.38
N ALA A 93 10.83 -18.53 31.88
CA ALA A 93 11.06 -17.09 31.95
C ALA A 93 11.26 -16.51 30.54
N PHE A 94 12.04 -17.20 29.70
CA PHE A 94 12.26 -16.81 28.32
C PHE A 94 10.96 -16.85 27.49
N SER A 95 10.13 -17.88 27.65
CA SER A 95 8.84 -18.02 26.97
C SER A 95 7.87 -16.87 27.29
N ARG A 96 7.88 -16.34 28.52
CA ARG A 96 7.10 -15.14 28.86
C ARG A 96 7.58 -13.89 28.12
N LEU A 97 8.89 -13.76 27.86
CA LEU A 97 9.41 -12.69 27.01
C LEU A 97 8.94 -12.86 25.57
N VAL A 98 8.96 -14.09 25.05
CA VAL A 98 8.49 -14.41 23.69
C VAL A 98 7.01 -14.09 23.52
N GLN A 99 6.15 -14.48 24.47
CA GLN A 99 4.72 -14.12 24.46
C GLN A 99 4.48 -12.61 24.50
N GLY A 100 5.44 -11.87 25.04
CA GLY A 100 5.46 -10.41 24.98
C GLY A 100 5.73 -9.88 23.58
N TYR A 101 6.43 -10.58 22.68
CA TYR A 101 6.73 -10.09 21.34
C TYR A 101 5.59 -10.41 20.36
N ASN A 102 4.72 -9.42 20.10
CA ASN A 102 3.54 -9.58 19.25
C ASN A 102 3.42 -8.41 18.25
N PRO A 103 4.21 -8.39 17.16
CA PRO A 103 4.17 -7.30 16.19
C PRO A 103 2.80 -7.20 15.50
N PRO A 104 2.34 -5.98 15.14
CA PRO A 104 1.05 -5.82 14.45
C PRO A 104 1.01 -6.60 13.13
N PHE A 105 -0.02 -7.41 12.91
CA PHE A 105 -0.24 -8.11 11.64
C PHE A 105 -1.40 -7.49 10.87
N ARG A 106 -1.19 -7.22 9.57
CA ARG A 106 -2.14 -6.52 8.69
C ARG A 106 -2.09 -7.08 7.26
N THR A 107 -3.08 -6.72 6.44
CA THR A 107 -3.32 -7.36 5.13
C THR A 107 -2.65 -6.69 3.94
N TRP A 108 -2.18 -5.43 4.06
CA TRP A 108 -1.46 -4.68 3.01
C TRP A 108 -2.14 -4.85 1.63
N ASP A 109 -3.26 -4.16 1.45
CA ASP A 109 -4.21 -4.43 0.36
C ASP A 109 -3.81 -3.68 -0.93
N MET A 110 -4.14 -4.25 -2.09
CA MET A 110 -3.86 -3.64 -3.41
C MET A 110 -5.07 -3.69 -4.34
N ASN A 111 -6.26 -3.85 -3.79
CA ASN A 111 -7.46 -4.17 -4.56
C ASN A 111 -7.83 -2.99 -5.47
N ALA A 112 -7.76 -1.76 -4.96
CA ALA A 112 -8.04 -0.55 -5.73
C ALA A 112 -7.03 -0.36 -6.87
N TRP A 113 -5.74 -0.57 -6.61
CA TRP A 113 -4.71 -0.51 -7.65
C TRP A 113 -4.87 -1.59 -8.72
N GLN A 114 -5.11 -2.84 -8.32
CA GLN A 114 -5.35 -3.94 -9.27
C GLN A 114 -6.62 -3.71 -10.09
N ALA A 115 -7.68 -3.16 -9.48
CA ALA A 115 -8.88 -2.74 -10.21
C ALA A 115 -8.56 -1.63 -11.21
N MET A 116 -7.74 -0.64 -10.83
CA MET A 116 -7.31 0.43 -11.74
C MET A 116 -6.48 -0.11 -12.91
N VAL A 117 -5.53 -1.02 -12.66
CA VAL A 117 -4.67 -1.64 -13.69
C VAL A 117 -5.46 -2.54 -14.63
N SER A 118 -6.43 -3.31 -14.10
CA SER A 118 -7.28 -4.19 -14.90
C SER A 118 -8.39 -3.44 -15.64
N SER A 119 -8.71 -2.23 -15.19
CA SER A 119 -9.50 -1.28 -15.96
C SER A 119 -8.61 -0.58 -16.98
N ASP A 120 -9.10 -0.36 -18.20
CA ASP A 120 -8.37 0.40 -19.23
C ASP A 120 -8.06 1.87 -18.86
N VAL A 121 -8.32 2.30 -17.61
CA VAL A 121 -8.10 3.67 -17.09
C VAL A 121 -6.64 4.09 -17.25
N LEU A 122 -5.67 3.20 -17.00
CA LEU A 122 -4.25 3.54 -17.12
C LEU A 122 -3.84 3.93 -18.55
N THR A 123 -4.55 3.44 -19.57
CA THR A 123 -4.25 3.78 -20.98
C THR A 123 -4.57 5.24 -21.32
N ARG A 124 -5.35 5.92 -20.46
CA ARG A 124 -5.74 7.32 -20.62
C ARG A 124 -4.87 8.29 -19.82
N LEU A 125 -3.98 7.77 -18.97
CA LEU A 125 -3.03 8.56 -18.21
C LEU A 125 -1.75 8.79 -19.01
N THR A 126 -1.08 9.89 -18.72
CA THR A 126 0.33 10.06 -19.11
C THR A 126 1.21 9.07 -18.35
N ALA A 127 2.40 8.78 -18.90
CA ALA A 127 3.35 7.89 -18.24
C ALA A 127 3.77 8.40 -16.84
N GLU A 128 3.88 9.73 -16.68
CA GLU A 128 4.21 10.37 -15.41
C GLU A 128 3.08 10.18 -14.38
N GLU A 129 1.83 10.41 -14.77
CA GLU A 129 0.65 10.20 -13.91
C GLU A 129 0.48 8.74 -13.46
N ALA A 130 0.76 7.80 -14.36
CA ALA A 130 0.72 6.37 -14.05
C ALA A 130 1.86 5.98 -13.11
N LEU A 131 3.08 6.48 -13.36
CA LEU A 131 4.23 6.24 -12.50
C LEU A 131 3.98 6.80 -11.09
N HIS A 132 3.51 8.04 -10.99
CA HIS A 132 3.24 8.69 -9.72
C HIS A 132 2.26 7.88 -8.87
N ARG A 133 1.14 7.42 -9.44
CA ARG A 133 0.17 6.55 -8.74
C ARG A 133 0.77 5.20 -8.34
N SER A 134 1.67 4.64 -9.14
CA SER A 134 2.30 3.35 -8.84
C SER A 134 3.29 3.40 -7.67
N GLN A 135 3.88 4.56 -7.36
CA GLN A 135 4.97 4.67 -6.39
C GLN A 135 4.59 4.18 -4.99
N ALA A 136 3.42 4.59 -4.48
CA ALA A 136 2.90 4.10 -3.20
C ALA A 136 2.65 2.58 -3.27
N TYR A 137 1.99 2.10 -4.32
CA TYR A 137 1.65 0.69 -4.48
C TYR A 137 2.83 -0.25 -4.75
N ASN A 138 3.98 0.27 -5.21
CA ASN A 138 5.19 -0.54 -5.34
C ASN A 138 5.76 -0.95 -3.97
N LEU A 139 5.37 -0.27 -2.90
CA LEU A 139 5.83 -0.56 -1.53
C LEU A 139 4.91 -1.54 -0.79
N VAL A 140 3.65 -1.66 -1.19
CA VAL A 140 2.66 -2.50 -0.52
C VAL A 140 3.01 -4.00 -0.58
N PRO A 141 3.33 -4.62 -1.73
CA PRO A 141 3.72 -6.03 -1.78
C PRO A 141 4.91 -6.40 -0.89
N PRO A 142 6.06 -5.69 -0.93
CA PRO A 142 7.18 -6.03 -0.06
C PRO A 142 6.83 -5.86 1.42
N LEU A 143 6.06 -4.83 1.81
CA LEU A 143 5.59 -4.68 3.19
C LEU A 143 4.70 -5.84 3.64
N GLY A 144 3.77 -6.30 2.79
CA GLY A 144 2.98 -7.49 3.05
C GLY A 144 3.84 -8.75 3.23
N ALA A 145 4.83 -8.94 2.36
CA ALA A 145 5.74 -10.08 2.43
C ALA A 145 6.61 -10.07 3.71
N ILE A 146 7.11 -8.90 4.11
CA ILE A 146 7.85 -8.73 5.37
C ILE A 146 6.92 -9.00 6.56
N ASN A 147 5.67 -8.51 6.54
CA ASN A 147 4.74 -8.73 7.66
C ASN A 147 4.42 -10.23 7.85
N VAL A 148 4.23 -10.97 6.76
CA VAL A 148 4.03 -12.43 6.80
C VAL A 148 5.27 -13.14 7.36
N ARG A 149 6.46 -12.77 6.87
CA ARG A 149 7.73 -13.34 7.35
C ARG A 149 7.99 -13.06 8.82
N GLU A 150 7.78 -11.83 9.27
CA GLU A 150 7.92 -11.43 10.67
C GLU A 150 6.97 -12.24 11.58
N ARG A 151 5.72 -12.49 11.13
CA ARG A 151 4.77 -13.32 11.89
C ARG A 151 5.21 -14.78 11.96
N GLN A 152 5.78 -15.31 10.88
CA GLN A 152 6.35 -16.67 10.87
C GLN A 152 7.54 -16.76 11.83
N ASP A 153 8.46 -15.79 11.80
CA ASP A 153 9.63 -15.78 12.68
C ASP A 153 9.25 -15.57 14.15
N ALA A 154 8.20 -14.80 14.45
CA ALA A 154 7.63 -14.70 15.79
C ALA A 154 7.04 -16.05 16.25
N THR A 155 6.39 -16.79 15.35
CA THR A 155 5.86 -18.13 15.66
C THR A 155 6.99 -19.14 15.88
N ASP A 156 8.10 -19.03 15.15
CA ASP A 156 9.30 -19.85 15.36
C ASP A 156 9.88 -19.64 16.78
N LEU A 157 9.83 -18.41 17.30
CA LEU A 157 10.23 -18.12 18.68
C LEU A 157 9.30 -18.76 19.71
N GLU A 158 8.00 -18.87 19.41
CA GLU A 158 7.02 -19.50 20.29
C GLU A 158 7.17 -21.04 20.34
N ALA A 159 7.82 -21.65 19.34
CA ALA A 159 7.98 -23.10 19.19
C ALA A 159 9.07 -23.73 20.10
N LEU A 160 9.03 -23.40 21.40
CA LEU A 160 9.88 -23.97 22.45
C LEU A 160 9.23 -25.21 23.08
N ASP A 161 10.04 -26.15 23.59
CA ASP A 161 9.52 -27.31 24.33
C ASP A 161 8.76 -26.83 25.59
N PRO A 162 7.51 -27.27 25.85
CA PRO A 162 6.76 -26.84 27.03
C PRO A 162 7.38 -27.29 28.36
N LYS A 163 8.35 -28.22 28.35
CA LYS A 163 8.99 -28.72 29.57
C LYS A 163 9.83 -27.63 30.26
N PRO A 164 9.87 -27.62 31.60
CA PRO A 164 10.83 -26.82 32.35
C PRO A 164 12.29 -27.07 32.01
N GLY A 165 13.14 -26.06 32.25
CA GLY A 165 14.61 -26.20 32.22
C GLY A 165 15.34 -25.18 31.36
N ALA A 166 16.61 -25.42 31.07
CA ALA A 166 17.38 -24.59 30.16
C ALA A 166 16.98 -24.84 28.70
N LEU A 167 17.18 -23.84 27.84
CA LEU A 167 17.06 -24.03 26.39
C LEU A 167 18.10 -25.05 25.91
N THR A 168 17.66 -25.99 25.07
CA THR A 168 18.59 -26.88 24.38
C THR A 168 19.46 -26.09 23.40
N PRO A 169 20.66 -26.60 23.02
CA PRO A 169 21.48 -25.95 21.99
C PRO A 169 20.72 -25.68 20.69
N ALA A 170 19.88 -26.63 20.25
CA ALA A 170 19.07 -26.48 19.04
C ALA A 170 17.97 -25.40 19.17
N GLU A 171 17.34 -25.24 20.34
CA GLU A 171 16.41 -24.12 20.58
C GLU A 171 17.15 -22.78 20.61
N ARG A 172 18.32 -22.73 21.24
CA ARG A 172 19.16 -21.52 21.31
C ARG A 172 19.58 -21.07 19.92
N ASP A 173 20.07 -21.98 19.06
CA ASP A 173 20.50 -21.65 17.70
C ASP A 173 19.33 -21.13 16.84
N ARG A 174 18.16 -21.79 16.91
CA ARG A 174 16.94 -21.33 16.23
C ARG A 174 16.50 -19.95 16.71
N THR A 175 16.57 -19.72 18.03
CA THR A 175 16.22 -18.43 18.65
C THR A 175 17.16 -17.31 18.17
N VAL A 176 18.48 -17.56 18.11
CA VAL A 176 19.43 -16.57 17.59
C VAL A 176 19.10 -16.18 16.15
N LEU A 177 18.81 -17.18 15.30
CA LEU A 177 18.47 -16.93 13.90
C LEU A 177 17.15 -16.16 13.75
N ALA A 178 16.11 -16.55 14.50
CA ALA A 178 14.83 -15.84 14.49
C ALA A 178 14.96 -14.39 14.97
N LEU A 179 15.69 -14.13 16.08
CA LEU A 179 15.92 -12.77 16.58
C LEU A 179 16.65 -11.87 15.58
N ARG A 180 17.63 -12.42 14.83
CA ARG A 180 18.32 -11.66 13.77
C ARG A 180 17.39 -11.30 12.63
N ARG A 181 16.57 -12.25 12.16
CA ARG A 181 15.60 -12.01 11.09
C ARG A 181 14.55 -10.96 11.51
N LEU A 182 13.99 -11.09 12.72
CA LEU A 182 13.02 -10.14 13.26
C LEU A 182 13.54 -8.71 13.36
N ARG A 183 14.82 -8.52 13.71
CA ARG A 183 15.43 -7.17 13.71
C ARG A 183 15.57 -6.58 12.32
N ILE A 184 15.89 -7.41 11.32
CA ILE A 184 15.96 -6.98 9.92
C ILE A 184 14.55 -6.62 9.45
N ASP A 185 13.57 -7.48 9.71
CA ASP A 185 12.17 -7.28 9.33
C ASP A 185 11.58 -6.01 9.98
N ASP A 186 11.83 -5.76 11.27
CA ASP A 186 11.38 -4.52 11.95
C ASP A 186 11.98 -3.26 11.30
N LEU A 187 13.27 -3.30 10.94
CA LEU A 187 13.94 -2.20 10.24
C LEU A 187 13.37 -1.97 8.83
N GLU A 188 13.17 -3.04 8.06
CA GLU A 188 12.58 -2.99 6.72
C GLU A 188 11.12 -2.49 6.78
N MET A 189 10.31 -2.98 7.72
CA MET A 189 8.94 -2.51 7.94
C MET A 189 8.93 -1.02 8.26
N PHE A 190 9.82 -0.55 9.13
CA PHE A 190 9.90 0.86 9.47
C PHE A 190 10.20 1.73 8.25
N TYR A 191 11.27 1.42 7.50
CA TYR A 191 11.67 2.24 6.36
C TYR A 191 10.65 2.18 5.23
N GLY A 192 10.10 1.00 4.94
CA GLY A 192 9.03 0.85 3.95
C GLY A 192 7.78 1.62 4.34
N SER A 193 7.38 1.58 5.61
CA SER A 193 6.22 2.33 6.12
C SER A 193 6.43 3.84 6.06
N ALA A 194 7.61 4.33 6.44
CA ALA A 194 7.94 5.75 6.33
C ALA A 194 7.96 6.22 4.86
N THR A 195 8.49 5.39 3.96
CA THR A 195 8.51 5.68 2.52
C THR A 195 7.10 5.68 1.94
N LEU A 196 6.23 4.78 2.38
CA LEU A 196 4.83 4.73 1.92
C LEU A 196 4.04 5.96 2.35
N LEU A 197 4.18 6.41 3.61
CA LEU A 197 3.56 7.65 4.07
C LEU A 197 3.99 8.83 3.20
N HIS A 198 5.29 8.95 2.91
CA HIS A 198 5.80 10.02 2.09
C HIS A 198 5.33 9.94 0.63
N ALA A 199 5.41 8.76 0.00
CA ALA A 199 4.93 8.56 -1.36
C ALA A 199 3.42 8.83 -1.52
N SER A 200 2.65 8.66 -0.44
CA SER A 200 1.21 8.94 -0.44
C SER A 200 0.88 10.42 -0.25
N GLU A 201 1.77 11.19 0.40
CA GLU A 201 1.67 12.66 0.47
C GLU A 201 1.72 13.27 -0.94
N ASP A 202 2.57 12.75 -1.82
CA ASP A 202 2.67 13.20 -3.21
C ASP A 202 1.36 12.94 -4.00
N LEU A 203 0.60 11.90 -3.61
CA LEU A 203 -0.74 11.60 -4.13
C LEU A 203 -1.87 12.43 -3.45
N GLY A 204 -1.52 13.32 -2.52
CA GLY A 204 -2.49 14.11 -1.76
C GLY A 204 -3.29 13.27 -0.75
N VAL A 205 -2.75 12.13 -0.32
CA VAL A 205 -3.34 11.25 0.70
C VAL A 205 -2.48 11.32 1.96
N THR A 206 -3.03 11.89 3.02
CA THR A 206 -2.31 12.10 4.28
C THR A 206 -3.18 11.73 5.46
N LEU A 207 -2.56 11.23 6.54
CA LEU A 207 -3.28 10.97 7.79
C LEU A 207 -3.51 12.27 8.54
N THR A 208 -4.77 12.49 8.95
CA THR A 208 -5.09 13.60 9.85
C THR A 208 -4.61 13.31 11.27
N ASP A 209 -4.53 14.34 12.11
CA ASP A 209 -4.22 14.16 13.54
C ASP A 209 -5.23 13.25 14.25
N LYS A 210 -6.49 13.26 13.79
CA LYS A 210 -7.54 12.37 14.28
C LYS A 210 -7.23 10.91 13.93
N ASP A 211 -6.76 10.63 12.72
CA ASP A 211 -6.40 9.28 12.30
C ASP A 211 -5.19 8.76 13.07
N LYS A 212 -4.16 9.60 13.24
CA LYS A 212 -2.98 9.28 14.05
C LYS A 212 -3.37 8.99 15.51
N ALA A 213 -4.21 9.83 16.10
CA ALA A 213 -4.70 9.62 17.46
C ALA A 213 -5.52 8.34 17.60
N ARG A 214 -6.35 7.99 16.59
CA ARG A 214 -7.07 6.72 16.52
C ARG A 214 -6.10 5.54 16.55
N VAL A 215 -5.10 5.51 15.66
CA VAL A 215 -4.09 4.44 15.61
C VAL A 215 -3.38 4.27 16.97
N ILE A 216 -2.92 5.36 17.56
CA ILE A 216 -2.26 5.31 18.89
C ILE A 216 -3.21 4.77 19.95
N SER A 217 -4.49 5.19 19.93
CA SER A 217 -5.48 4.72 20.90
C SER A 217 -5.76 3.22 20.80
N GLU A 218 -5.77 2.67 19.58
CA GLU A 218 -5.96 1.24 19.31
C GLU A 218 -4.75 0.40 19.75
N LEU A 219 -3.53 0.95 19.64
CA LEU A 219 -2.29 0.27 20.01
C LEU A 219 -2.01 0.31 21.52
N ARG A 220 -2.51 1.32 22.23
CA ARG A 220 -2.21 1.56 23.65
C ARG A 220 -2.53 0.38 24.58
N PRO A 221 -3.62 -0.40 24.42
CA PRO A 221 -3.86 -1.57 25.26
C PRO A 221 -2.76 -2.64 25.18
N THR A 222 -2.11 -2.79 24.03
CA THR A 222 -1.09 -3.83 23.78
C THR A 222 0.34 -3.35 24.09
N TRP A 223 0.61 -2.07 23.83
CA TRP A 223 1.97 -1.51 23.88
C TRP A 223 2.16 -0.54 25.04
N GLY A 224 1.08 -0.04 25.64
CA GLY A 224 1.15 0.83 26.81
C GLY A 224 1.92 2.12 26.53
N GLY A 225 2.80 2.49 27.46
CA GLY A 225 3.52 3.77 27.47
C GLY A 225 4.79 3.83 26.62
N CYS A 226 5.22 2.74 25.97
CA CYS A 226 6.39 2.77 25.09
C CYS A 226 6.09 3.33 23.70
N LEU A 227 4.80 3.52 23.36
CA LEU A 227 4.39 4.13 22.10
C LEU A 227 4.93 5.56 22.04
N VAL A 228 5.66 5.86 20.98
CA VAL A 228 6.12 7.22 20.69
C VAL A 228 5.38 7.68 19.45
N ASP A 229 4.65 8.79 19.57
CA ASP A 229 4.21 9.52 18.39
C ASP A 229 5.47 10.15 17.77
N PRO A 230 5.93 9.66 16.61
CA PRO A 230 7.00 10.33 15.92
C PRO A 230 6.37 11.63 15.45
N GLN A 231 6.63 12.73 16.17
CA GLN A 231 6.44 14.03 15.56
C GLN A 231 7.26 13.97 14.29
N MET A 232 6.61 13.87 13.13
CA MET A 232 7.24 13.95 11.82
C MET A 232 7.68 15.40 11.61
N ARG A 233 8.43 15.96 12.58
CA ARG A 233 9.34 17.05 12.31
C ARG A 233 10.29 16.45 11.31
N HIS A 234 10.18 16.87 10.05
CA HIS A 234 11.10 16.51 8.97
C HIS A 234 12.46 16.24 9.58
N PRO A 235 12.86 14.96 9.75
CA PRO A 235 14.20 14.68 10.15
C PRO A 235 14.98 15.17 8.95
N GLY A 236 15.64 16.32 9.06
CA GLY A 236 16.67 16.68 8.10
C GLY A 236 17.53 15.43 7.97
N LEU A 237 17.57 14.84 6.78
CA LEU A 237 18.17 13.54 6.47
C LEU A 237 19.69 13.47 6.81
N ASN A 238 20.23 14.49 7.48
CA ASN A 238 21.61 14.67 7.89
C ASN A 238 21.93 14.20 9.32
N ASN A 239 20.96 13.76 10.13
CA ASN A 239 21.23 13.31 11.51
C ASN A 239 21.25 11.78 11.70
N GLN A 240 21.57 11.01 10.66
CA GLN A 240 22.01 9.64 10.86
C GLN A 240 23.46 9.66 11.32
N ALA A 241 23.67 9.50 12.63
CA ALA A 241 24.97 9.15 13.16
C ALA A 241 25.48 7.86 12.47
N PRO A 242 26.76 7.78 12.10
CA PRO A 242 27.31 6.59 11.48
C PRO A 242 27.13 5.40 12.43
N LEU A 243 26.57 4.32 11.89
CA LEU A 243 26.62 3.00 12.52
C LEU A 243 28.09 2.63 12.67
N HIS A 244 28.59 2.67 13.91
CA HIS A 244 29.90 2.20 14.31
C HIS A 244 29.83 0.74 14.77
#